data_AF-A0A378WUM6-F1
#
_entry.id   AF-A0A378WUM6-F1
#
_cell.length_a   1.000
_cell.length_b   1.000
_cell.length_c   1.000
_cell.angle_alpha   90.00
_cell.angle_beta   90.00
_cell.angle_gamma   90.00
#
_symmetry.space_group_name_H-M   'P 1'
#
loop_
_entity.id
_entity.type
_entity.pdbx_description
1 polymer ?
#
loop_
_entity_poly.entity_id
_entity_poly.type
_entity_poly.pdbx_seq_one_letter_code
_entity_poly.pdbx_strand_id
1 'polypeptide(L)'
;MRLFFIVFLYLLSTNTQAFSKNPVPDGKVEIKVINSTPCLYISKNQLNGWYVIMVSSNDEKGNLHSWHYKNSFEKHYPKENQCVLLNASNFQNLKLRESAPYFIELIPSRSEYDQFTPPPNFDGFSSRICLKQDKEKQLKIQDYIYGKCIDREPDTQEAPPASANTVSDGWLARLLNWFKELW
;
A
#
# COMPACT_ATOMS: atom_id res chain seq x y z
N MET A 1 35.72 5.24 37.49
CA MET A 1 35.06 4.06 36.88
C MET A 1 33.57 3.93 37.22
N ARG A 2 33.15 4.06 38.49
CA ARG A 2 31.73 3.92 38.89
C ARG A 2 30.78 4.95 38.27
N LEU A 3 31.22 6.20 38.09
CA LEU A 3 30.39 7.27 37.52
C LEU A 3 30.02 7.02 36.04
N PHE A 4 30.98 6.49 35.26
CA PHE A 4 30.77 6.15 33.85
C PHE A 4 29.74 5.03 33.67
N PHE A 5 29.73 4.05 34.57
CA PHE A 5 28.80 2.93 34.52
C PHE A 5 27.35 3.36 34.82
N ILE A 6 27.17 4.31 35.74
CA ILE A 6 25.86 4.87 36.09
C ILE A 6 25.31 5.73 34.95
N VAL A 7 26.15 6.54 34.30
CA VAL A 7 25.75 7.34 33.12
C VAL A 7 25.36 6.43 31.94
N PHE A 8 26.11 5.34 31.72
CA PHE A 8 25.81 4.37 30.68
C PHE A 8 24.46 3.64 30.93
N LEU A 9 24.17 3.26 32.18
CA LEU A 9 22.88 2.69 32.56
C LEU A 9 21.73 3.71 32.43
N TYR A 10 22.00 4.99 32.70
CA TYR A 10 21.00 6.06 32.53
C TYR A 10 20.65 6.27 31.04
N LEU A 11 21.64 6.23 30.14
CA LEU A 11 21.45 6.32 28.69
C LEU A 11 20.69 5.12 28.10
N LEU A 12 20.82 3.93 28.70
CA LEU A 12 20.02 2.75 28.33
C LEU A 12 18.58 2.83 28.86
N SER A 13 18.37 3.53 29.99
CA SER A 13 17.04 3.70 30.61
C SER A 13 16.19 4.79 29.95
N THR A 14 16.82 5.72 29.23
CA THR A 14 16.08 6.56 28.28
C THR A 14 15.65 5.66 27.13
N ASN A 15 14.45 5.11 27.26
CA ASN A 15 13.71 4.47 26.18
C ASN A 15 13.59 5.48 25.04
N THR A 16 14.61 5.56 24.19
CA THR A 16 14.42 5.98 22.82
C THR A 16 13.55 4.90 22.22
N GLN A 17 12.23 5.07 22.36
CA GLN A 17 11.29 4.47 21.44
C GLN A 17 11.55 5.14 20.11
N ALA A 18 12.65 4.74 19.47
CA ALA A 18 12.81 4.85 18.05
C ALA A 18 11.72 3.93 17.51
N PHE A 19 10.51 4.47 17.40
CA PHE A 19 9.49 3.89 16.55
C PHE A 19 10.09 3.90 15.16
N SER A 20 10.79 2.82 14.82
CA SER A 20 10.98 2.47 13.41
C SER A 20 9.58 2.55 12.83
N LYS A 21 9.36 3.46 11.89
CA LYS A 21 8.18 3.37 11.02
C LYS A 21 8.13 1.91 10.57
N ASN A 22 6.98 1.26 10.77
CA ASN A 22 6.80 -0.11 10.30
C ASN A 22 7.22 -0.12 8.82
N PRO A 23 8.20 -0.94 8.39
CA PRO A 23 8.67 -0.94 7.01
C PRO A 23 7.56 -1.33 6.03
N VAL A 24 6.49 -1.96 6.55
CA VAL A 24 5.28 -2.24 5.80
C VAL A 24 4.32 -1.06 5.97
N PRO A 25 3.94 -0.36 4.88
CA PRO A 25 2.90 0.66 4.95
C PRO A 25 1.64 0.03 5.54
N ASP A 26 1.06 0.67 6.56
CA ASP A 26 -0.19 0.28 7.20
C ASP A 26 -1.40 0.61 6.31
N GLY A 27 -1.41 0.09 5.07
CA GLY A 27 -2.38 0.38 4.02
C GLY A 27 -1.91 -0.08 2.63
N LYS A 28 -2.86 -0.30 1.71
CA LYS A 28 -2.58 -0.58 0.29
C LYS A 28 -3.61 0.06 -0.64
N VAL A 29 -3.23 0.24 -1.90
CA VAL A 29 -4.19 0.52 -2.98
C VAL A 29 -4.83 -0.81 -3.37
N GLU A 30 -6.13 -0.89 -3.12
CA GLU A 30 -6.96 -2.04 -3.42
C GLU A 30 -7.79 -1.77 -4.67
N ILE A 31 -8.17 -2.85 -5.35
CA ILE A 31 -8.83 -2.76 -6.64
C ILE A 31 -9.90 -3.83 -6.72
N LYS A 32 -11.09 -3.39 -7.10
CA LYS A 32 -12.22 -4.25 -7.44
C LYS A 32 -12.81 -3.88 -8.80
N VAL A 33 -13.73 -4.68 -9.30
CA VAL A 33 -14.45 -4.39 -10.55
C VAL A 33 -15.86 -3.96 -10.22
N ILE A 34 -16.30 -2.83 -10.77
CA ILE A 34 -17.71 -2.37 -10.75
C ILE A 34 -18.11 -2.14 -12.20
N ASN A 35 -19.19 -2.79 -12.65
CA ASN A 35 -19.72 -2.63 -14.02
C ASN A 35 -18.63 -2.74 -15.10
N SER A 36 -17.83 -3.81 -15.03
CA SER A 36 -16.70 -4.07 -15.94
C SER A 36 -15.62 -2.99 -15.99
N THR A 37 -15.52 -2.14 -14.95
CA THR A 37 -14.48 -1.11 -14.82
C THR A 37 -13.71 -1.31 -13.52
N PRO A 38 -12.36 -1.29 -13.51
CA PRO A 38 -11.59 -1.34 -12.28
C PRO A 38 -11.84 -0.10 -11.43
N CYS A 39 -11.93 -0.27 -10.12
CA CYS A 39 -12.23 0.78 -9.17
C CYS A 39 -11.24 0.73 -8.01
N LEU A 40 -10.51 1.83 -7.81
CA LEU A 40 -9.42 1.94 -6.86
C LEU A 40 -9.92 2.46 -5.51
N TYR A 41 -9.56 1.79 -4.42
CA TYR A 41 -9.82 2.25 -3.06
C TYR A 41 -8.61 2.01 -2.16
N ILE A 42 -8.65 2.55 -0.95
CA ILE A 42 -7.54 2.48 0.00
C ILE A 42 -8.03 1.75 1.24
N SER A 43 -7.27 0.73 1.68
CA SER A 43 -7.61 -0.07 2.86
C SER A 43 -7.23 0.58 4.19
N LYS A 44 -6.54 1.74 4.14
CA LYS A 44 -6.24 2.57 5.31
C LYS A 44 -7.34 3.60 5.53
N ASN A 45 -7.58 3.95 6.79
CA ASN A 45 -8.43 5.06 7.19
C ASN A 45 -7.62 6.25 7.72
N GLN A 46 -8.26 7.41 7.89
CA GLN A 46 -7.68 8.60 8.56
C GLN A 46 -6.42 9.16 7.89
N LEU A 47 -6.31 8.98 6.57
CA LEU A 47 -5.32 9.72 5.79
C LEU A 47 -5.72 11.19 5.65
N ASN A 48 -4.75 12.09 5.59
CA ASN A 48 -4.97 13.52 5.42
C ASN A 48 -4.14 14.12 4.28
N GLY A 49 -4.54 15.30 3.86
CA GLY A 49 -3.87 16.09 2.85
C GLY A 49 -4.19 15.69 1.41
N TRP A 50 -3.46 16.33 0.50
CA TRP A 50 -3.60 16.10 -0.93
C TRP A 50 -2.86 14.84 -1.35
N TYR A 51 -3.44 14.14 -2.32
CA TYR A 51 -2.87 12.94 -2.91
C TYR A 51 -2.97 12.97 -4.43
N VAL A 52 -2.06 12.25 -5.07
CA VAL A 52 -2.14 11.91 -6.49
C VAL A 52 -2.15 10.39 -6.60
N ILE A 53 -3.13 9.87 -7.33
CA ILE A 53 -3.10 8.50 -7.84
C ILE A 53 -2.48 8.57 -9.24
N MET A 54 -1.30 7.97 -9.38
CA MET A 54 -0.62 7.78 -10.65
C MET A 54 -0.87 6.35 -11.12
N VAL A 55 -1.23 6.19 -12.38
CA VAL A 55 -1.41 4.91 -13.05
C VAL A 55 -0.45 4.90 -14.21
N SER A 56 0.39 3.89 -14.35
CA SER A 56 1.34 3.80 -15.44
C SER A 56 1.40 2.42 -16.06
N SER A 57 1.68 2.37 -17.36
CA SER A 57 1.80 1.14 -18.14
C SER A 57 2.69 1.38 -19.36
N ASN A 58 3.42 0.35 -19.78
CA ASN A 58 4.21 0.39 -21.00
C ASN A 58 3.34 0.04 -22.21
N ASP A 59 3.47 0.78 -23.30
CA ASP A 59 2.89 0.37 -24.58
C ASP A 59 3.63 -0.82 -25.21
N GLU A 60 3.14 -1.31 -26.35
CA GLU A 60 3.74 -2.45 -27.07
C GLU A 60 5.18 -2.17 -27.55
N LYS A 61 5.55 -0.90 -27.67
CA LYS A 61 6.90 -0.45 -28.04
C LYS A 61 7.77 -0.19 -26.81
N GLY A 62 7.25 -0.40 -25.61
CA GLY A 62 7.95 -0.19 -24.34
C GLY A 62 7.95 1.25 -23.84
N ASN A 63 7.18 2.17 -24.44
CA ASN A 63 7.11 3.54 -23.93
C ASN A 63 6.20 3.59 -22.70
N LEU A 64 6.68 4.27 -21.65
CA LEU A 64 5.92 4.48 -20.42
C LEU A 64 4.85 5.55 -20.63
N HIS A 65 3.60 5.19 -20.38
CA HIS A 65 2.48 6.12 -20.28
C HIS A 65 2.04 6.24 -18.84
N SER A 66 1.70 7.47 -18.41
CA SER A 66 1.24 7.75 -17.05
C SER A 66 0.00 8.63 -17.06
N TRP A 67 -0.96 8.30 -16.21
CA TRP A 67 -2.19 9.04 -16.00
C TRP A 67 -2.33 9.41 -14.54
N HIS A 68 -2.90 10.58 -14.26
CA HIS A 68 -2.93 11.15 -12.92
C HIS A 68 -4.36 11.52 -12.54
N TYR A 69 -4.71 11.21 -11.29
CA TYR A 69 -5.90 11.70 -10.61
C TYR A 69 -5.46 12.42 -9.34
N LYS A 70 -5.87 13.67 -9.15
CA LYS A 70 -5.46 14.51 -8.01
C LYS A 70 -6.69 14.90 -7.18
N ASN A 71 -6.61 14.68 -5.87
CA ASN A 71 -7.65 15.10 -4.93
C ASN A 71 -7.08 15.29 -3.51
N SER A 72 -7.94 15.55 -2.53
CA SER A 72 -7.59 15.55 -1.12
C SER A 72 -8.47 14.58 -0.34
N PHE A 73 -7.94 13.99 0.73
CA PHE A 73 -8.68 13.03 1.56
C PHE A 73 -9.90 13.66 2.26
N GLU A 74 -9.84 14.96 2.52
CA GLU A 74 -10.93 15.75 3.11
C GLU A 74 -12.11 15.94 2.15
N LYS A 75 -11.81 16.04 0.84
CA LYS A 75 -12.83 16.22 -0.20
C LYS A 75 -13.36 14.90 -0.74
N HIS A 76 -12.46 13.96 -0.99
CA HIS A 76 -12.80 12.69 -1.60
C HIS A 76 -11.85 11.60 -1.12
N TYR A 77 -12.27 10.86 -0.10
CA TYR A 77 -11.57 9.69 0.38
C TYR A 77 -11.94 8.47 -0.47
N PRO A 78 -11.00 7.81 -1.17
CA PRO A 78 -11.27 6.59 -1.95
C PRO A 78 -11.59 5.40 -1.05
N LYS A 79 -12.85 5.28 -0.64
CA LYS A 79 -13.35 4.14 0.15
C LYS A 79 -13.86 3.05 -0.77
N GLU A 80 -14.04 1.85 -0.25
CA GLU A 80 -14.54 0.73 -1.03
C GLU A 80 -15.89 1.04 -1.73
N ASN A 81 -16.82 1.72 -1.05
CA ASN A 81 -18.11 2.11 -1.62
C ASN A 81 -18.08 3.41 -2.44
N GLN A 82 -16.96 4.14 -2.43
CA GLN A 82 -16.76 5.41 -3.15
C GLN A 82 -15.36 5.43 -3.75
N CYS A 83 -15.10 4.43 -4.59
CA CYS A 83 -13.80 4.18 -5.18
C CYS A 83 -13.59 5.00 -6.47
N VAL A 84 -12.34 5.22 -6.85
CA VAL A 84 -11.97 5.97 -8.05
C VAL A 84 -11.95 5.03 -9.26
N LEU A 85 -12.92 5.20 -10.17
CA LEU A 85 -12.98 4.40 -11.40
C LEU A 85 -11.77 4.66 -12.28
N LEU A 86 -11.16 3.59 -12.75
CA LEU A 86 -9.99 3.59 -13.63
C LEU A 86 -10.44 3.76 -15.09
N ASN A 87 -10.88 4.96 -15.45
CA ASN A 87 -11.44 5.29 -16.76
C ASN A 87 -11.02 6.68 -17.26
N ALA A 88 -11.40 7.01 -18.51
CA ALA A 88 -11.05 8.28 -19.14
C ALA A 88 -11.63 9.53 -18.45
N SER A 89 -12.69 9.39 -17.64
CA SER A 89 -13.31 10.50 -16.91
C SER A 89 -12.48 10.94 -15.71
N ASN A 90 -11.88 9.99 -14.99
CA ASN A 90 -10.97 10.28 -13.87
C ASN A 90 -9.51 10.40 -14.30
N PHE A 91 -9.12 9.71 -15.37
CA PHE A 91 -7.75 9.63 -15.88
C PHE A 91 -7.75 9.97 -17.37
N GLN A 92 -7.46 11.23 -17.70
CA GLN A 92 -7.59 11.74 -19.06
C GLN A 92 -6.83 10.88 -20.09
N ASN A 93 -7.52 10.44 -21.16
CA ASN A 93 -6.98 9.59 -22.23
C ASN A 93 -6.56 8.16 -21.81
N LEU A 94 -6.90 7.72 -20.60
CA LEU A 94 -6.64 6.34 -20.20
C LEU A 94 -7.47 5.37 -21.06
N LYS A 95 -6.78 4.41 -21.67
CA LYS A 95 -7.38 3.26 -22.37
C LYS A 95 -6.78 1.98 -21.80
N LEU A 96 -7.62 1.23 -21.10
CA LEU A 96 -7.23 -0.05 -20.52
C LEU A 96 -7.06 -1.11 -21.61
N ARG A 97 -6.01 -1.92 -21.49
CA ARG A 97 -5.66 -3.01 -22.40
C ARG A 97 -5.56 -4.30 -21.61
N GLU A 98 -6.02 -5.38 -22.22
CA GLU A 98 -5.88 -6.72 -21.63
C GLU A 98 -4.42 -7.15 -21.57
N SER A 99 -4.11 -7.97 -20.55
CA SER A 99 -2.80 -8.55 -20.28
C SER A 99 -1.64 -7.55 -20.13
N ALA A 100 -1.92 -6.25 -20.15
CA ALA A 100 -0.95 -5.20 -19.87
C ALA A 100 -0.80 -5.02 -18.35
N PRO A 101 0.43 -4.93 -17.82
CA PRO A 101 0.64 -4.55 -16.43
C PRO A 101 0.37 -3.07 -16.23
N TYR A 102 -0.30 -2.75 -15.13
CA TYR A 102 -0.56 -1.40 -14.65
C TYR A 102 0.07 -1.24 -13.26
N PHE A 103 0.94 -0.25 -13.13
CA PHE A 103 1.54 0.16 -11.86
C PHE A 103 0.76 1.35 -11.33
N ILE A 104 0.26 1.21 -10.11
CA ILE A 104 -0.63 2.20 -9.50
C ILE A 104 0.04 2.67 -8.21
N GLU A 105 0.22 3.96 -8.09
CA GLU A 105 0.88 4.59 -6.96
C GLU A 105 0.00 5.71 -6.42
N LEU A 106 -0.26 5.67 -5.13
CA LEU A 106 -0.84 6.77 -4.39
C LEU A 106 0.28 7.46 -3.65
N ILE A 107 0.56 8.71 -4.00
CA ILE A 107 1.63 9.51 -3.41
C ILE A 107 1.09 10.77 -2.75
N PRO A 108 1.70 11.23 -1.65
CA PRO A 108 1.37 12.52 -1.07
C PRO A 108 1.70 13.62 -2.08
N SER A 109 0.75 14.53 -2.29
CA SER A 109 0.96 15.71 -3.12
C SER A 109 1.08 16.92 -2.21
N ARG A 110 2.16 17.69 -2.36
CA ARG A 110 2.21 19.01 -1.74
C ARG A 110 1.30 19.93 -2.56
N SER A 111 0.29 20.50 -1.92
CA SER A 111 -0.40 21.63 -2.51
C SER A 111 0.54 22.83 -2.43
N GLU A 112 0.88 23.42 -3.58
CA GLU A 112 1.67 24.66 -3.63
C GLU A 112 0.97 25.84 -2.93
N TYR A 113 -0.34 25.73 -2.69
CA TYR A 113 -1.19 26.81 -2.20
C TYR A 113 -1.52 26.72 -0.72
N ASP A 114 -1.02 25.71 0.00
CA ASP A 114 -1.58 25.37 1.31
C ASP A 114 -0.52 25.30 2.41
N GLN A 115 -0.13 26.49 2.89
CA GLN A 115 0.82 26.64 4.01
C GLN A 115 0.19 26.28 5.36
N PHE A 116 -1.14 26.12 5.42
CA PHE A 116 -1.90 25.90 6.65
C PHE A 116 -2.38 24.46 6.81
N THR A 117 -2.23 23.62 5.78
CA THR A 117 -2.63 22.23 5.86
C THR A 117 -1.51 21.39 6.49
N PRO A 118 -1.83 20.54 7.49
CA PRO A 118 -0.85 19.65 8.08
C PRO A 118 -0.22 18.76 7.00
N PRO A 119 1.07 18.40 7.14
CA PRO A 119 1.70 17.51 6.18
C PRO A 119 0.94 16.18 6.10
N PRO A 120 0.89 15.55 4.91
CA PRO A 120 0.31 14.23 4.75
C PRO A 120 0.91 13.21 5.72
N ASN A 121 0.06 12.41 6.35
CA ASN A 121 0.43 11.41 7.35
C ASN A 121 0.77 10.03 6.75
N PHE A 122 1.20 10.00 5.49
CA PHE A 122 1.55 8.78 4.77
C PHE A 122 2.66 9.05 3.75
N ASP A 123 3.46 8.02 3.47
CA ASP A 123 4.60 8.11 2.55
C ASP A 123 4.24 7.66 1.13
N GLY A 124 3.18 6.85 0.99
CA GLY A 124 2.64 6.38 -0.27
C GLY A 124 2.16 4.93 -0.20
N PHE A 125 1.35 4.53 -1.18
CA PHE A 125 0.90 3.15 -1.37
C PHE A 125 1.06 2.77 -2.83
N SER A 126 1.35 1.50 -3.10
CA SER A 126 1.46 1.03 -4.48
C SER A 126 0.74 -0.30 -4.67
N SER A 127 0.25 -0.52 -5.89
CA SER A 127 -0.33 -1.78 -6.33
C SER A 127 0.06 -2.04 -7.78
N ARG A 128 0.04 -3.31 -8.19
CA ARG A 128 0.37 -3.72 -9.55
C ARG A 128 -0.62 -4.77 -10.00
N ILE A 129 -1.32 -4.49 -11.09
CA ILE A 129 -2.35 -5.40 -11.60
C ILE A 129 -2.19 -5.64 -13.09
N CYS A 130 -2.83 -6.69 -13.56
CA CYS A 130 -3.20 -6.85 -14.96
C CYS A 130 -4.70 -7.01 -15.09
N LEU A 131 -5.19 -6.90 -16.32
CA LEU A 131 -6.59 -7.03 -16.67
C LEU A 131 -6.79 -8.20 -17.62
N LYS A 132 -7.85 -8.98 -17.42
CA LYS A 132 -8.20 -10.12 -18.26
C LYS A 132 -9.70 -10.13 -18.48
N GLN A 133 -10.16 -10.46 -19.68
CA GLN A 133 -11.56 -10.80 -19.90
C GLN A 133 -11.77 -12.30 -19.70
N ASP A 134 -12.88 -12.68 -19.07
CA ASP A 134 -13.32 -14.06 -19.04
C ASP A 134 -14.12 -14.45 -20.28
N LYS A 135 -14.60 -15.70 -20.32
CA LYS A 135 -15.36 -16.24 -21.45
C LYS A 135 -16.68 -15.49 -21.71
N GLU A 136 -17.19 -14.76 -20.72
CA GLU A 136 -18.41 -13.96 -20.79
C GLU A 136 -18.10 -12.48 -21.08
N LYS A 137 -16.84 -12.15 -21.42
CA LYS A 137 -16.34 -10.78 -21.62
C LYS A 137 -16.44 -9.91 -20.36
N GLN A 138 -16.53 -10.52 -19.18
CA GLN A 138 -16.46 -9.78 -17.93
C GLN A 138 -15.01 -9.50 -17.59
N LEU A 139 -14.72 -8.27 -17.16
CA LEU A 139 -13.39 -7.87 -16.75
C LEU A 139 -13.04 -8.49 -15.40
N LYS A 140 -11.86 -9.10 -15.31
CA LYS A 140 -11.24 -9.64 -14.10
C LYS A 140 -9.89 -8.99 -13.85
N ILE A 141 -9.55 -8.88 -12.58
CA ILE A 141 -8.26 -8.37 -12.11
C ILE A 141 -7.34 -9.56 -11.85
N GLN A 142 -6.09 -9.41 -12.30
CA GLN A 142 -5.00 -10.33 -12.03
C GLN A 142 -3.91 -9.60 -11.25
N ASP A 143 -3.14 -10.33 -10.45
CA ASP A 143 -1.97 -9.76 -9.77
C ASP A 143 -0.75 -9.79 -10.69
N TYR A 144 0.08 -8.75 -10.63
CA TYR A 144 1.33 -8.70 -11.39
C TYR A 144 2.53 -8.98 -10.47
N ILE A 145 3.02 -10.23 -10.52
CA ILE A 145 4.06 -10.75 -9.62
C ILE A 145 5.17 -11.38 -10.46
N TYR A 146 6.43 -11.10 -10.13
CA TYR A 146 7.61 -11.64 -10.81
C TYR A 146 7.60 -11.47 -12.35
N GLY A 147 7.08 -10.34 -12.82
CA GLY A 147 7.04 -10.02 -14.25
C GLY A 147 5.87 -10.66 -15.01
N LYS A 148 4.94 -11.33 -14.33
CA LYS A 148 3.83 -12.07 -14.95
C LYS A 148 2.48 -11.67 -14.34
N CYS A 149 1.45 -11.71 -15.17
CA CYS A 149 0.06 -11.59 -14.73
C CYS A 149 -0.44 -12.97 -14.28
N ILE A 150 -0.93 -13.06 -13.04
CA ILE A 150 -1.39 -14.30 -12.41
C ILE A 150 -2.82 -14.10 -11.95
N ASP A 151 -3.69 -15.08 -12.21
CA ASP A 151 -5.07 -15.04 -11.71
C ASP A 151 -5.04 -14.95 -10.18
N ARG A 152 -5.74 -13.94 -9.63
CA ARG A 152 -5.89 -13.79 -8.18
C ARG A 152 -6.65 -15.00 -7.67
N GLU A 153 -6.15 -15.66 -6.63
CA GLU A 153 -6.92 -16.69 -5.94
C GLU A 153 -8.23 -16.08 -5.46
N PRO A 154 -9.38 -16.75 -5.67
CA PRO A 154 -10.62 -16.27 -5.07
C PRO A 154 -10.36 -16.14 -3.56
N ASP A 155 -10.74 -14.99 -2.96
CA ASP A 155 -10.69 -14.79 -1.51
C ASP A 155 -11.37 -16.00 -0.87
N THR A 156 -10.56 -16.96 -0.44
CA THR A 156 -11.04 -18.02 0.42
C THR A 156 -11.31 -17.26 1.69
N GLN A 157 -12.60 -17.12 2.02
CA GLN A 157 -13.12 -16.46 3.22
C GLN A 157 -12.07 -16.45 4.31
N GLU A 158 -11.73 -15.25 4.81
CA GLU A 158 -10.88 -14.98 5.96
C GLU A 158 -10.64 -16.26 6.76
N ALA A 159 -9.39 -16.75 6.72
CA ALA A 159 -8.97 -17.73 7.71
C ALA A 159 -9.50 -17.23 9.07
N PRO A 160 -10.24 -18.06 9.82
CA PRO A 160 -10.83 -17.64 11.08
C PRO A 160 -9.73 -16.98 11.91
N PRO A 161 -10.03 -15.88 12.64
CA PRO A 161 -9.02 -15.11 13.34
C PRO A 161 -8.15 -16.09 14.11
N ALA A 162 -6.86 -16.17 13.74
CA ALA A 162 -5.90 -16.99 14.44
C ALA A 162 -6.09 -16.64 15.91
N SER A 163 -6.54 -17.65 16.67
CA SER A 163 -6.92 -17.47 18.06
C SER A 163 -5.84 -16.69 18.76
N ALA A 164 -6.25 -15.64 19.49
CA ALA A 164 -5.41 -14.97 20.45
C ALA A 164 -4.58 -16.01 21.22
N ASN A 165 -3.29 -15.69 21.38
CA ASN A 165 -2.24 -16.46 22.07
C ASN A 165 -1.34 -17.32 21.17
N THR A 166 -0.55 -16.67 20.32
CA THR A 166 0.87 -17.04 20.22
C THR A 166 1.69 -15.76 20.28
N VAL A 167 2.41 -15.59 21.37
CA VAL A 167 3.49 -14.60 21.48
C VAL A 167 4.41 -14.89 20.31
N SER A 168 4.45 -13.98 19.34
CA SER A 168 5.47 -13.95 18.30
C SER A 168 6.82 -14.20 18.97
N ASP A 169 7.50 -15.28 18.61
CA ASP A 169 8.87 -15.58 19.00
C ASP A 169 9.77 -14.49 18.41
N GLY A 170 9.74 -13.34 19.07
CA GLY A 170 10.51 -12.16 18.73
C GLY A 170 12.00 -12.48 18.79
N TRP A 171 12.79 -11.66 18.12
CA TRP A 171 14.25 -11.80 18.08
C TRP A 171 14.89 -11.96 19.48
N LEU A 172 14.28 -11.39 20.52
CA LEU A 172 14.69 -11.57 21.92
C LEU A 172 14.55 -13.02 22.41
N ALA A 173 13.48 -13.74 22.04
CA ALA A 173 13.30 -15.14 22.38
C ALA A 173 14.37 -16.01 21.71
N ARG A 174 14.68 -15.73 20.43
CA ARG A 174 15.77 -16.41 19.69
C ARG A 174 17.15 -16.10 20.28
N LEU A 175 17.38 -14.86 20.70
CA LEU A 175 18.61 -14.44 21.38
C LEU A 175 18.79 -15.19 22.72
N LEU A 176 17.74 -15.26 23.53
CA LEU A 176 17.77 -15.96 24.82
C LEU A 176 17.97 -17.47 24.65
N ASN A 177 17.39 -18.06 23.60
CA ASN A 177 17.60 -19.48 23.31
C ASN A 177 19.04 -19.74 22.87
N TRP A 178 19.63 -18.86 22.05
CA TRP A 178 21.04 -18.93 21.67
C TRP A 178 21.98 -18.83 22.88
N PHE A 179 21.67 -17.98 23.87
CA PHE A 179 22.43 -17.92 25.13
C PHE A 179 22.33 -19.20 25.96
N LYS A 180 21.17 -19.88 25.95
CA LYS A 180 21.00 -21.16 26.67
C LYS A 180 21.78 -22.31 26.03
N GLU A 181 22.07 -22.26 24.74
CA GLU A 181 22.88 -23.28 24.06
C GLU A 181 24.39 -23.09 24.27
N LEU A 182 24.81 -21.95 24.82
CA LEU A 182 26.21 -21.62 25.06
C LEU A 182 26.67 -21.94 26.50
N TRP A 183 25.83 -22.57 27.32
CA TRP A 183 26.12 -22.97 28.70
C TRP A 183 25.56 -24.36 29.00
#